data_AF-A0A957I515-F1
#
_entry.id   AF-A0A957I515-F1
#
_cell.length_a   1.000
_cell.length_b   1.000
_cell.length_c   1.000
_cell.angle_alpha   90.00
_cell.angle_beta   90.00
_cell.angle_gamma   90.00
#
_symmetry.space_group_name_H-M   'P 1'
#
loop_
_entity.id
_entity.type
_entity.pdbx_description
1 polymer ?
#
loop_
_entity_poly.entity_id
_entity_poly.type
_entity_poly.pdbx_seq_one_letter_code
_entity_poly.pdbx_strand_id
1 'polypeptide(L)'
;MAYASLAQLKEYLGTSSPTDDDLMTRLLAAAQAGIEQNRGGRRFEAVDDEVRYVDYDDFHVVDRTLYLDDDLCQITQIVNGDGTIVSPDDYVTIPRHATPFYAIRLKQGRSIVWTYSDTPEDAIAITGRWAYSVTPSANVTQATIRLAAWMYRQKDTSKDSGDKVMLGAFGPVVLPSRLPSDVLDLLPPAKEV
;
A
#
# COMPACT_ATOMS: atom_id res chain seq x y z
N MET A 1 -5.01 -4.28 -8.85
CA MET A 1 -6.47 -4.52 -8.72
C MET A 1 -7.00 -3.56 -7.66
N ALA A 2 -8.31 -3.25 -7.65
CA ALA A 2 -8.88 -2.43 -6.59
C ALA A 2 -9.08 -3.25 -5.29
N TYR A 3 -8.94 -2.64 -4.10
CA TYR A 3 -9.14 -3.31 -2.80
C TYR A 3 -10.55 -3.89 -2.55
N ALA A 4 -11.50 -3.52 -3.40
CA ALA A 4 -12.85 -4.04 -3.40
C ALA A 4 -13.29 -4.35 -4.83
N SER A 5 -14.16 -5.34 -4.96
CA SER A 5 -14.71 -5.78 -6.24
C SER A 5 -15.94 -4.98 -6.67
N LEU A 6 -16.21 -4.99 -7.97
CA LEU A 6 -17.44 -4.43 -8.53
C LEU A 6 -18.70 -5.09 -7.94
N ALA A 7 -18.65 -6.40 -7.70
CA ALA A 7 -19.78 -7.14 -7.12
C ALA A 7 -20.12 -6.63 -5.71
N GLN A 8 -19.11 -6.41 -4.86
CA GLN A 8 -19.30 -5.85 -3.51
C GLN A 8 -19.87 -4.43 -3.55
N LEU A 9 -19.43 -3.59 -4.50
CA LEU A 9 -19.97 -2.25 -4.67
C LEU A 9 -21.44 -2.27 -5.12
N LYS A 10 -21.78 -3.15 -6.07
CA LYS A 10 -23.15 -3.34 -6.55
C LYS A 10 -24.09 -3.82 -5.46
N GLU A 11 -23.64 -4.79 -4.66
CA GLU A 11 -24.36 -5.28 -3.49
C GLU A 11 -24.61 -4.14 -2.49
N TYR A 12 -23.58 -3.33 -2.20
CA TYR A 12 -23.71 -2.18 -1.31
C TYR A 12 -24.66 -1.09 -1.83
N LEU A 13 -24.71 -0.87 -3.15
CA LEU A 13 -25.61 0.09 -3.79
C LEU A 13 -27.03 -0.47 -4.00
N GLY A 14 -27.24 -1.77 -3.80
CA GLY A 14 -28.53 -2.44 -4.05
C GLY A 14 -28.90 -2.48 -5.54
N THR A 15 -27.92 -2.55 -6.44
CA THR A 15 -28.13 -2.60 -7.90
C THR A 15 -27.52 -3.85 -8.53
N SER A 16 -28.19 -4.41 -9.53
CA SER A 16 -27.69 -5.52 -10.35
C SER A 16 -27.42 -5.11 -11.80
N SER A 17 -27.73 -3.85 -12.16
CA SER A 17 -27.61 -3.38 -13.54
C SER A 17 -26.15 -3.37 -14.00
N PRO A 18 -25.85 -3.84 -15.23
CA PRO A 18 -24.51 -3.76 -15.80
C PRO A 18 -24.20 -2.39 -16.42
N THR A 19 -25.18 -1.47 -16.51
CA THR A 19 -25.06 -0.22 -17.30
C THR A 19 -23.90 0.67 -16.87
N ASP A 20 -23.57 0.70 -15.57
CA ASP A 20 -22.57 1.60 -15.00
C ASP A 20 -21.30 0.87 -14.53
N ASP A 21 -21.08 -0.37 -14.97
CA ASP A 21 -19.98 -1.24 -14.50
C ASP A 21 -18.60 -0.63 -14.73
N ASP A 22 -18.39 -0.07 -15.92
CA ASP A 22 -17.12 0.59 -16.27
C ASP A 22 -16.89 1.84 -15.44
N LEU A 23 -17.96 2.57 -15.10
CA LEU A 23 -17.87 3.73 -14.22
C LEU A 23 -17.54 3.30 -12.79
N MET A 24 -18.29 2.34 -12.24
CA MET A 24 -18.09 1.81 -10.90
C MET A 24 -16.68 1.24 -10.72
N THR A 25 -16.15 0.55 -11.74
CA THR A 25 -14.78 0.03 -11.74
C THR A 25 -13.74 1.16 -11.69
N ARG A 26 -13.94 2.23 -12.47
CA ARG A 26 -13.07 3.42 -12.40
C ARG A 26 -13.15 4.13 -11.05
N LEU A 27 -14.34 4.18 -10.44
CA LEU A 27 -14.53 4.79 -9.11
C LEU A 27 -13.88 3.97 -8.00
N LEU A 28 -13.87 2.63 -8.09
CA LEU A 28 -13.13 1.78 -7.16
C LEU A 28 -11.63 2.05 -7.23
N ALA A 29 -11.07 2.20 -8.43
CA ALA A 29 -9.67 2.57 -8.61
C ALA A 29 -9.36 3.98 -8.06
N ALA A 30 -10.24 4.95 -8.30
CA ALA A 30 -10.10 6.31 -7.77
C ALA A 30 -10.23 6.35 -6.24
N ALA A 31 -11.13 5.57 -5.66
CA ALA A 31 -11.31 5.45 -4.21
C ALA A 31 -10.05 4.87 -3.55
N GLN A 32 -9.48 3.80 -4.12
CA GLN A 32 -8.21 3.26 -3.64
C GLN A 32 -7.09 4.30 -3.68
N ALA A 33 -6.87 4.96 -4.82
CA ALA A 33 -5.82 5.98 -4.94
C ALA A 33 -6.02 7.12 -3.93
N GLY A 34 -7.27 7.54 -3.71
CA GLY A 34 -7.60 8.55 -2.70
C GLY A 34 -7.30 8.11 -1.27
N ILE A 35 -7.56 6.84 -0.93
CA ILE A 35 -7.23 6.25 0.38
C ILE A 35 -5.72 6.21 0.59
N GLU A 36 -4.96 5.70 -0.39
CA GLU A 36 -3.50 5.61 -0.32
C GLU A 36 -2.87 7.00 -0.17
N GLN A 37 -3.29 7.97 -0.99
CA GLN A 37 -2.84 9.36 -0.89
C GLN A 37 -3.13 9.95 0.49
N ASN A 38 -4.32 9.71 1.04
CA ASN A 38 -4.68 10.18 2.37
C ASN A 38 -3.93 9.46 3.51
N ARG A 39 -3.28 8.32 3.23
CA ARG A 39 -2.48 7.55 4.19
C ARG A 39 -0.97 7.69 3.94
N GLY A 40 -0.56 8.78 3.30
CA GLY A 40 0.85 9.09 3.08
C GLY A 40 1.48 8.23 1.98
N GLY A 41 0.69 7.78 1.00
CA GLY A 41 1.14 6.89 -0.06
C GLY A 41 1.24 5.42 0.34
N ARG A 42 0.79 5.05 1.55
CA ARG A 42 0.77 3.66 2.03
C ARG A 42 -0.11 2.78 1.14
N ARG A 43 0.49 1.73 0.55
CA ARG A 43 -0.23 0.66 -0.16
C ARG A 43 -0.75 -0.37 0.85
N PHE A 44 -2.00 -0.81 0.69
CA PHE A 44 -2.67 -1.75 1.61
C PHE A 44 -2.74 -3.20 1.11
N GLU A 45 -2.28 -3.45 -0.12
CA GLU A 45 -2.21 -4.79 -0.70
C GLU A 45 -1.03 -4.88 -1.66
N ALA A 46 -0.33 -6.02 -1.63
CA ALA A 46 0.56 -6.46 -2.70
C ALA A 46 0.40 -7.98 -2.91
N VAL A 47 0.09 -8.37 -4.15
CA VAL A 47 -0.12 -9.78 -4.52
C VAL A 47 1.18 -10.41 -5.02
N ASP A 48 1.95 -9.65 -5.79
CA ASP A 48 3.18 -10.08 -6.42
C ASP A 48 4.40 -9.57 -5.66
N ASP A 49 5.51 -10.29 -5.80
CA ASP A 49 6.79 -9.88 -5.25
C ASP A 49 7.40 -8.78 -6.12
N GLU A 50 7.95 -7.76 -5.46
CA GLU A 50 8.81 -6.75 -6.07
C GLU A 50 10.21 -6.85 -5.43
N VAL A 51 11.24 -6.59 -6.22
CA VAL A 51 12.60 -6.41 -5.70
C VAL A 51 12.78 -4.93 -5.40
N ARG A 52 13.19 -4.61 -4.18
CA ARG A 52 13.69 -3.28 -3.85
C ARG A 52 15.12 -3.36 -3.35
N TYR A 53 15.86 -2.32 -3.66
CA TYR A 53 17.24 -2.15 -3.26
C TYR A 53 17.29 -1.13 -2.14
N VAL A 54 18.21 -1.34 -1.21
CA VAL A 54 18.47 -0.46 -0.07
C VAL A 54 19.95 -0.17 -0.04
N ASP A 55 20.28 1.10 0.19
CA ASP A 55 21.65 1.56 0.31
C ASP A 55 22.32 0.99 1.57
N TYR A 56 23.63 0.77 1.48
CA TYR A 56 24.48 0.56 2.64
C TYR A 56 25.02 1.92 3.11
N ASP A 57 24.30 2.58 4.01
CA ASP A 57 24.73 3.82 4.65
C ASP A 57 24.35 3.87 6.14
N ASP A 58 24.74 4.94 6.82
CA ASP A 58 24.47 5.12 8.25
C ASP A 58 22.97 5.37 8.56
N PHE A 59 22.13 5.60 7.55
CA PHE A 59 20.69 5.82 7.71
C PHE A 59 19.92 4.49 7.66
N HIS A 60 20.21 3.67 6.66
CA HIS A 60 19.57 2.37 6.45
C HIS A 60 20.21 1.29 7.29
N VAL A 61 21.53 1.31 7.49
CA VAL A 61 22.25 0.27 8.24
C VAL A 61 22.79 0.82 9.54
N VAL A 62 22.13 0.45 10.64
CA VAL A 62 22.61 0.75 12.00
C VAL A 62 22.88 -0.56 12.73
N ASP A 63 24.14 -0.76 13.11
CA ASP A 63 24.66 -2.00 13.69
C ASP A 63 24.40 -3.23 12.81
N ARG A 64 23.42 -4.05 13.20
CA ARG A 64 22.98 -5.28 12.51
C ARG A 64 21.56 -5.15 11.98
N THR A 65 21.00 -3.95 12.00
CA THR A 65 19.63 -3.65 11.59
C THR A 65 19.66 -2.87 10.28
N LEU A 66 18.91 -3.37 9.31
CA LEU A 66 18.60 -2.71 8.05
C LEU A 66 17.19 -2.11 8.17
N TYR A 67 17.06 -0.79 8.12
CA TYR A 67 15.81 -0.06 8.08
C TYR A 67 15.30 0.03 6.64
N LEU A 68 13.98 -0.04 6.48
CA LEU A 68 13.30 -0.05 5.18
C LEU A 68 12.54 1.25 4.97
N ASP A 69 12.56 1.76 3.73
CA ASP A 69 11.86 3.00 3.38
C ASP A 69 10.36 2.81 3.15
N ASP A 70 9.88 1.57 3.16
CA ASP A 70 8.48 1.26 2.88
C ASP A 70 7.98 0.01 3.60
N ASP A 71 6.66 -0.10 3.64
CA ASP A 71 5.98 -1.22 4.28
C ASP A 71 6.29 -2.53 3.53
N LEU A 72 6.84 -3.51 4.25
CA LEU A 72 7.08 -4.86 3.75
C LEU A 72 6.25 -5.86 4.54
N CYS A 73 5.27 -6.51 3.92
CA CYS A 73 4.42 -7.49 4.64
C CYS A 73 4.90 -8.94 4.50
N GLN A 74 5.75 -9.23 3.52
CA GLN A 74 6.29 -10.57 3.31
C GLN A 74 7.67 -10.48 2.67
N ILE A 75 8.63 -11.24 3.21
CA ILE A 75 9.96 -11.40 2.63
C ILE A 75 10.01 -12.76 1.93
N THR A 76 10.45 -12.76 0.67
CA THR A 76 10.70 -13.98 -0.10
C THR A 76 12.20 -14.29 -0.15
N GLN A 77 13.03 -13.27 -0.38
CA GLN A 77 14.48 -13.42 -0.43
C GLN A 77 15.18 -12.13 -0.04
N ILE A 78 16.36 -12.26 0.56
CA ILE A 78 17.29 -11.15 0.78
C ILE A 78 18.64 -11.57 0.20
N VAL A 79 19.23 -10.70 -0.62
CA VAL A 79 20.60 -10.82 -1.12
C VAL A 79 21.38 -9.63 -0.57
N ASN A 80 22.45 -9.93 0.16
CA ASN A 80 23.35 -8.94 0.75
C ASN A 80 24.22 -8.30 -0.34
N GLY A 81 24.87 -7.17 -0.06
CA GLY A 81 25.68 -6.46 -1.06
C GLY A 81 26.98 -7.14 -1.47
N ASP A 82 27.30 -8.29 -0.87
CA ASP A 82 28.36 -9.21 -1.32
C ASP A 82 27.82 -10.38 -2.18
N GLY A 83 26.53 -10.38 -2.51
CA GLY A 83 25.85 -11.43 -3.26
C GLY A 83 25.41 -12.64 -2.41
N THR A 84 25.72 -12.65 -1.11
CA THR A 84 25.31 -13.75 -0.22
C THR A 84 23.81 -13.70 0.05
N ILE A 85 23.13 -14.85 -0.08
CA ILE A 85 21.73 -14.97 0.34
C ILE A 85 21.66 -14.99 1.87
N VAL A 86 20.86 -14.08 2.45
CA VAL A 86 20.60 -14.07 3.90
C VAL A 86 19.47 -15.06 4.20
N SER A 87 19.78 -16.13 4.93
CA SER A 87 18.78 -17.15 5.30
C SER A 87 17.75 -16.59 6.30
N PRO A 88 16.47 -17.01 6.24
CA PRO A 88 15.47 -16.73 7.30
C PRO A 88 15.94 -17.12 8.71
N ASP A 89 16.87 -18.08 8.83
CA ASP A 89 17.46 -18.46 10.12
C ASP A 89 18.47 -17.46 10.67
N ASP A 90 18.91 -16.50 9.85
CA ASP A 90 19.95 -15.53 10.18
C ASP A 90 19.41 -14.16 10.55
N TYR A 91 18.13 -13.88 10.31
CA TYR A 91 17.51 -12.60 10.65
C TYR A 91 16.20 -12.74 11.43
N VAL A 92 15.77 -11.61 12.00
CA VAL A 92 14.43 -11.41 12.54
C VAL A 92 13.88 -10.11 11.96
N THR A 93 12.56 -10.04 11.81
CA THR A 93 11.88 -8.82 11.37
C THR A 93 11.51 -7.94 12.56
N ILE A 94 11.32 -6.65 12.28
CA ILE A 94 10.82 -5.68 13.23
C ILE A 94 9.62 -4.97 12.57
N PRO A 95 8.41 -5.05 13.17
CA PRO A 95 8.08 -5.81 14.37
C PRO A 95 8.14 -7.34 14.15
N ARG A 96 8.26 -8.11 15.24
CA ARG A 96 8.48 -9.58 15.19
C ARG A 96 7.24 -10.42 14.91
N HIS A 97 6.07 -9.91 15.26
CA HIS A 97 4.80 -10.65 15.27
C HIS A 97 3.68 -9.88 14.59
N ALA A 98 4.05 -8.88 13.79
CA ALA A 98 3.11 -8.05 13.05
C ALA A 98 3.75 -7.64 11.73
N THR A 99 2.90 -7.25 10.80
CA THR A 99 3.26 -6.58 9.55
C THR A 99 2.60 -5.21 9.54
N PRO A 100 3.12 -4.24 8.79
CA PRO A 100 4.32 -4.32 7.95
C PRO A 100 5.64 -4.29 8.76
N PHE A 101 6.69 -4.87 8.19
CA PHE A 101 8.05 -4.77 8.69
C PHE A 101 8.65 -3.42 8.28
N TYR A 102 9.25 -2.72 9.22
CA TYR A 102 10.01 -1.49 8.96
C TYR A 102 11.53 -1.72 9.07
N ALA A 103 11.96 -2.86 9.62
CA ALA A 103 13.38 -3.20 9.68
C ALA A 103 13.63 -4.71 9.74
N ILE A 104 14.85 -5.09 9.34
CA ILE A 104 15.35 -6.46 9.35
C ILE A 104 16.65 -6.49 10.14
N ARG A 105 16.71 -7.31 11.19
CA ARG A 105 17.88 -7.41 12.05
C ARG A 105 18.54 -8.77 11.94
N LEU A 106 19.82 -8.79 11.62
CA LEU A 106 20.64 -10.00 11.65
C LEU A 106 20.82 -10.47 13.10
N LYS A 107 20.55 -11.75 13.35
CA LYS A 107 20.68 -12.38 14.67
C LYS A 107 22.12 -12.27 15.16
N GLN A 108 22.28 -12.10 16.47
CA GLN A 108 23.58 -12.18 17.12
C GLN A 108 24.14 -13.60 17.02
N GLY A 109 25.47 -13.73 16.93
CA GLY A 109 26.15 -15.02 16.81
C GLY A 109 26.18 -15.61 15.40
N ARG A 110 25.60 -14.94 14.40
CA ARG A 110 25.79 -15.26 12.99
C ARG A 110 27.00 -14.52 12.42
N SER A 111 27.77 -15.17 11.56
CA SER A 111 28.93 -14.57 10.89
C SER A 111 28.56 -13.53 9.83
N ILE A 112 27.32 -13.56 9.33
CA ILE A 112 26.84 -12.59 8.35
C ILE A 112 26.71 -11.19 8.97
N VAL A 113 27.07 -10.18 8.19
CA VAL A 113 26.94 -8.75 8.48
C VAL A 113 26.36 -8.08 7.24
N TRP A 114 25.63 -6.99 7.40
CA TRP A 114 25.29 -6.13 6.26
C TRP A 114 26.58 -5.57 5.68
N THR A 115 26.74 -5.64 4.36
CA THR A 115 27.96 -5.22 3.67
C THR A 115 27.67 -4.94 2.20
N TYR A 116 28.65 -4.38 1.50
CA TYR A 116 28.67 -4.19 0.06
C TYR A 116 30.06 -4.57 -0.51
N SER A 117 30.13 -4.88 -1.80
CA SER A 117 31.39 -5.18 -2.49
C SER A 117 31.88 -4.05 -3.39
N ASP A 118 30.99 -3.48 -4.22
CA ASP A 118 31.36 -2.49 -5.24
C ASP A 118 31.00 -1.07 -4.80
N THR A 119 29.69 -0.81 -4.67
CA THR A 119 29.13 0.49 -4.27
C THR A 119 28.13 0.30 -3.13
N PRO A 120 28.05 1.25 -2.18
CA PRO A 120 27.05 1.21 -1.13
C PRO A 120 25.63 1.46 -1.66
N GLU A 121 25.47 2.21 -2.75
CA GLU A 121 24.17 2.49 -3.36
C GLU A 121 23.53 1.21 -3.93
N ASP A 122 22.24 1.03 -3.66
CA ASP A 122 21.42 -0.12 -4.07
C ASP A 122 22.04 -1.49 -3.70
N ALA A 123 22.86 -1.54 -2.64
CA ALA A 123 23.68 -2.71 -2.33
C ALA A 123 22.87 -3.93 -1.90
N ILE A 124 21.81 -3.76 -1.09
CA ILE A 124 21.07 -4.89 -0.50
C ILE A 124 19.74 -5.06 -1.23
N ALA A 125 19.54 -6.21 -1.86
CA ALA A 125 18.31 -6.53 -2.59
C ALA A 125 17.34 -7.34 -1.72
N ILE A 126 16.10 -6.88 -1.63
CA ILE A 126 15.02 -7.54 -0.89
C ILE A 126 13.87 -7.81 -1.86
N THR A 127 13.59 -9.10 -2.05
CA THR A 127 12.44 -9.58 -2.82
C THR A 127 11.31 -9.91 -1.87
N GLY A 128 10.13 -9.32 -2.09
CA GLY A 128 8.96 -9.57 -1.25
C GLY A 128 7.77 -8.70 -1.62
N ARG A 129 6.77 -8.67 -0.73
CA ARG A 129 5.50 -7.95 -0.96
C ARG A 129 5.48 -6.63 -0.22
N TRP A 130 5.63 -5.55 -0.97
CA TRP A 130 5.81 -4.19 -0.45
C TRP A 130 4.48 -3.45 -0.29
N ALA A 131 3.75 -3.80 0.77
CA ALA A 131 2.51 -3.18 1.20
C ALA A 131 2.27 -3.44 2.69
N TYR A 132 1.24 -2.82 3.26
CA TYR A 132 0.79 -3.04 4.64
C TYR A 132 0.42 -4.51 4.93
N SER A 133 -0.20 -5.19 3.96
CA SER A 133 -0.61 -6.59 4.05
C SER A 133 -0.69 -7.26 2.68
N VAL A 134 -0.73 -8.60 2.67
CA VAL A 134 -0.84 -9.41 1.44
C VAL A 134 -2.22 -9.30 0.80
N THR A 135 -3.25 -9.18 1.63
CA THR A 135 -4.63 -8.92 1.22
C THR A 135 -5.15 -7.69 1.95
N PRO A 136 -6.08 -6.93 1.35
CA PRO A 136 -6.64 -5.77 2.02
C PRO A 136 -7.48 -6.23 3.22
N SER A 137 -7.36 -5.53 4.34
CA SER A 137 -8.20 -5.82 5.51
C SER A 137 -9.67 -5.52 5.21
N ALA A 138 -10.59 -6.17 5.94
CA ALA A 138 -12.02 -5.94 5.79
C ALA A 138 -12.40 -4.44 5.94
N ASN A 139 -11.71 -3.72 6.82
CA ASN A 139 -11.92 -2.28 6.99
C ASN A 139 -11.47 -1.47 5.77
N VAL A 140 -10.31 -1.78 5.17
CA VAL A 140 -9.83 -1.11 3.95
C VAL A 140 -10.76 -1.42 2.77
N THR A 141 -11.20 -2.66 2.63
CA THR A 141 -12.20 -3.06 1.63
C THR A 141 -13.50 -2.26 1.82
N GLN A 142 -14.03 -2.21 3.04
CA GLN A 142 -15.27 -1.46 3.34
C GLN A 142 -15.11 0.05 3.11
N ALA A 143 -13.97 0.64 3.49
CA ALA A 143 -13.64 2.03 3.23
C ALA A 143 -13.63 2.34 1.73
N THR A 144 -13.03 1.45 0.93
CA THR A 144 -12.99 1.56 -0.54
C THR A 144 -14.38 1.51 -1.15
N ILE A 145 -15.23 0.56 -0.69
CA ILE A 145 -16.63 0.45 -1.13
C ILE A 145 -17.41 1.73 -0.81
N ARG A 146 -17.31 2.22 0.43
CA ARG A 146 -18.04 3.42 0.87
C ARG A 146 -17.63 4.66 0.09
N LEU A 147 -16.33 4.85 -0.12
CA LEU A 147 -15.81 5.97 -0.87
C LEU A 147 -16.23 5.91 -2.35
N ALA A 148 -16.12 4.74 -2.99
CA ALA A 148 -16.55 4.56 -4.37
C ALA A 148 -18.07 4.79 -4.53
N ALA A 149 -18.88 4.28 -3.60
CA ALA A 149 -20.33 4.50 -3.58
C ALA A 149 -20.68 5.98 -3.40
N TRP A 150 -19.94 6.69 -2.55
CA TRP A 150 -20.11 8.12 -2.35
C TRP A 150 -19.79 8.91 -3.62
N MET A 151 -18.67 8.61 -4.29
CA MET A 151 -18.34 9.19 -5.59
C MET A 151 -19.40 8.89 -6.65
N TYR A 152 -19.93 7.67 -6.66
CA TYR A 152 -20.98 7.26 -7.60
C TYR A 152 -22.26 8.09 -7.43
N ARG A 153 -22.70 8.33 -6.18
CA ARG A 153 -23.89 9.15 -5.89
C ARG A 153 -23.74 10.61 -6.30
N GLN A 154 -22.52 11.14 -6.39
CA GLN A 154 -22.30 12.51 -6.88
C GLN A 154 -22.65 12.68 -8.35
N LYS A 155 -22.56 11.62 -9.18
CA LYS A 155 -23.02 11.62 -10.57
C LYS A 155 -24.48 12.07 -10.65
N ASP A 156 -25.34 11.52 -9.80
CA ASP A 156 -26.77 11.84 -9.83
C ASP A 156 -27.10 13.16 -9.12
N THR A 157 -26.27 13.58 -8.16
CA THR A 157 -26.43 14.87 -7.47
C THR A 157 -26.26 16.06 -8.43
N SER A 158 -25.41 15.90 -9.46
CA SER A 158 -25.21 16.93 -10.50
C SER A 158 -26.44 17.19 -11.40
N LYS A 159 -27.48 16.35 -11.33
CA LYS A 159 -28.71 16.53 -12.11
C LYS A 159 -29.74 17.45 -11.44
N ASP A 160 -29.62 17.73 -10.14
CA ASP A 160 -30.65 18.46 -9.38
C ASP A 160 -30.11 19.57 -8.47
N SER A 161 -28.81 19.83 -8.50
CA SER A 161 -28.19 20.94 -7.77
C SER A 161 -27.14 21.60 -8.64
N GLY A 162 -27.38 22.88 -8.97
CA GLY A 162 -26.49 23.73 -9.75
C GLY A 162 -25.22 24.12 -9.00
N ASP A 163 -24.49 23.15 -8.43
CA ASP A 163 -23.20 23.38 -7.81
C ASP A 163 -22.17 22.32 -8.23
N LYS A 164 -21.00 22.83 -8.59
CA LYS A 164 -20.08 22.24 -9.58
C LYS A 164 -19.34 21.01 -9.06
N VAL A 165 -19.44 19.89 -9.77
CA VAL A 165 -18.37 18.88 -9.83
C VAL A 165 -17.82 18.85 -11.25
N MET A 166 -16.66 19.47 -11.44
CA MET A 166 -15.91 19.39 -12.69
C MET A 166 -15.43 17.95 -12.89
N LEU A 167 -16.14 17.20 -13.74
CA LEU A 167 -15.55 16.07 -14.45
C LEU A 167 -14.51 16.63 -15.44
N GLY A 168 -13.26 16.72 -14.99
CA GLY A 168 -12.13 17.04 -15.86
C GLY A 168 -11.98 15.94 -16.91
N ALA A 169 -12.26 16.28 -18.17
CA ALA A 169 -12.26 15.35 -19.29
C ALA A 169 -10.90 14.66 -19.52
N PHE A 170 -9.78 15.23 -19.08
CA PHE A 170 -8.45 14.60 -19.07
C PHE A 170 -7.57 15.34 -18.02
N GLY A 171 -7.40 14.80 -16.81
CA GLY A 171 -6.60 15.41 -15.74
C GLY A 171 -6.84 14.77 -14.37
N PRO A 172 -5.92 14.92 -13.38
CA PRO A 172 -6.02 14.22 -12.10
C PRO A 172 -7.33 14.55 -11.41
N VAL A 173 -8.06 13.50 -11.01
CA VAL A 173 -9.33 13.59 -10.31
C VAL A 173 -9.13 14.44 -9.04
N VAL A 174 -9.66 15.67 -9.06
CA VAL A 174 -9.64 16.54 -7.88
C VAL A 174 -10.67 15.98 -6.90
N LEU A 175 -10.18 15.17 -5.96
CA LEU A 175 -10.98 14.67 -4.86
C LEU A 175 -11.42 15.85 -3.97
N PRO A 176 -12.70 15.92 -3.57
CA PRO A 176 -13.15 16.86 -2.54
C PRO A 176 -12.24 16.78 -1.30
N SER A 177 -11.91 17.96 -0.77
CA SER A 177 -10.74 18.23 0.09
C SER A 177 -10.69 17.51 1.44
N ARG A 178 -11.73 16.76 1.82
CA ARG A 178 -11.72 15.83 2.96
C ARG A 178 -12.49 14.57 2.61
N LEU A 179 -11.84 13.41 2.77
CA LEU A 179 -12.53 12.12 2.74
C LEU A 179 -13.64 12.11 3.82
N PRO A 180 -14.76 11.41 3.58
CA PRO A 180 -15.78 11.20 4.60
C PRO A 180 -15.19 10.67 5.91
N SER A 181 -15.63 11.19 7.05
CA SER A 181 -15.05 10.82 8.36
C SER A 181 -15.22 9.33 8.69
N ASP A 182 -16.34 8.75 8.28
CA ASP A 182 -16.62 7.33 8.48
C ASP A 182 -15.68 6.42 7.66
N VAL A 183 -15.17 6.88 6.53
CA VAL A 183 -14.12 6.22 5.76
C VAL A 183 -12.79 6.32 6.51
N LEU A 184 -12.48 7.50 7.07
CA LEU A 184 -11.24 7.71 7.83
C LEU A 184 -11.14 6.84 9.08
N ASP A 185 -12.25 6.66 9.80
CA ASP A 185 -12.33 5.87 11.03
C ASP A 185 -12.07 4.36 10.81
N LEU A 186 -12.27 3.87 9.58
CA LEU A 186 -12.03 2.48 9.22
C LEU A 186 -10.56 2.21 8.89
N LEU A 187 -9.85 3.20 8.36
CA LEU A 187 -8.54 2.98 7.78
C LEU A 187 -7.46 2.76 8.84
N PRO A 188 -6.44 1.92 8.55
CA PRO A 188 -5.27 1.77 9.41
C PRO A 188 -4.53 3.09 9.61
N PRO A 189 -3.60 3.17 10.58
CA PRO A 189 -2.78 4.36 10.76
C PRO A 189 -2.05 4.75 9.47
N ALA A 190 -1.80 6.05 9.30
CA ALA A 190 -0.99 6.55 8.19
C ALA A 190 0.46 6.08 8.31
N LYS A 191 1.20 6.13 7.20
CA LYS A 191 2.66 5.94 7.23
C LYS A 191 3.29 7.06 8.05
N GLU A 192 4.21 6.72 8.95
CA GLU A 192 5.05 7.72 9.60
C GLU A 192 6.02 8.27 8.55
N VAL A 193 6.13 9.60 8.47
CA VAL A 193 6.98 10.33 7.50
C VAL A 193 8.29 10.70 8.17
#